data_AF-A0A078KP94-F1
#
_entry.id   AF-A0A078KP94-F1
#
_cell.length_a   1.000
_cell.length_b   1.000
_cell.length_c   1.000
_cell.angle_alpha   90.00
_cell.angle_beta   90.00
_cell.angle_gamma   90.00
#
_symmetry.space_group_name_H-M   'P 1'
#
loop_
_entity.id
_entity.type
_entity.pdbx_description
1 polymer ?
#
loop_
_entity_poly.entity_id
_entity_poly.type
_entity_poly.pdbx_seq_one_letter_code
_entity_poly.pdbx_strand_id
1 'polypeptide(L)'
;MEKNRLDKASSEQCESIGRVLEVLEHELELIDEAQQKLANGHADFSQKNEIVQSIKGVASITALSMLAELPELGSIGHSRISSF
;
A
#
# COMPACT_ATOMS: atom_id res chain seq x y z
N MET A 1 18.22 5.30 2.05
CA MET A 1 19.48 6.01 1.73
C MET A 1 19.84 7.04 2.79
N GLU A 2 18.88 7.76 3.36
CA GLU A 2 19.17 8.80 4.37
C GLU A 2 19.67 8.25 5.72
N LYS A 3 19.20 7.07 6.16
CA LYS A 3 19.79 6.35 7.32
C LYS A 3 21.30 6.11 7.19
N ASN A 4 21.78 5.80 5.98
CA ASN A 4 23.22 5.59 5.73
C ASN A 4 24.03 6.90 5.75
N ARG A 5 23.36 8.05 5.64
CA ARG A 5 23.99 9.39 5.72
C ARG A 5 24.04 9.89 7.15
N LEU A 6 23.11 9.45 8.01
CA LEU A 6 23.11 9.71 9.46
C LEU A 6 24.39 9.19 10.12
N ASP A 7 24.82 7.97 9.80
CA ASP A 7 26.00 7.34 10.41
C ASP A 7 27.33 8.05 10.13
N LYS A 8 27.35 8.97 9.16
CA LYS A 8 28.56 9.70 8.71
C LYS A 8 28.48 11.22 8.92
N ALA A 9 27.42 11.70 9.56
CA ALA A 9 27.09 13.11 9.67
C ALA A 9 27.58 13.73 11.00
N SER A 10 27.80 15.05 11.01
CA SER A 10 28.04 15.78 12.27
C SER A 10 26.78 15.79 13.14
N SER A 11 26.90 16.10 14.44
CA SER A 11 25.75 16.07 15.37
C SER A 11 24.55 16.91 14.91
N GLU A 12 24.80 18.12 14.39
CA GLU A 12 23.76 19.02 13.86
C GLU A 12 23.10 18.46 12.59
N GLN A 13 23.89 17.82 11.73
CA GLN A 13 23.38 17.15 10.53
C GLN A 13 22.57 15.91 10.89
N CYS A 14 22.98 15.15 11.91
CA CYS A 14 22.23 14.01 12.42
C CYS A 14 20.86 14.43 12.95
N GLU A 15 20.77 15.53 13.69
CA GLU A 15 19.48 16.05 14.16
C GLU A 15 18.58 16.49 13.00
N SER A 16 19.13 17.19 12.00
CA SER A 16 18.36 17.58 10.82
C SER A 16 17.87 16.38 10.03
N ILE A 17 18.70 15.35 9.86
CA ILE A 17 18.33 14.11 9.18
C ILE A 17 17.28 13.35 9.98
N GLY A 18 17.43 13.28 11.31
CA GLY A 18 16.48 12.64 12.21
C GLY A 18 15.08 13.26 12.10
N ARG A 19 14.98 14.59 12.13
CA ARG A 19 13.69 15.29 11.95
C ARG A 19 13.03 14.98 10.62
N VAL A 20 13.81 14.93 9.53
CA VAL A 20 13.28 14.60 8.20
C VAL A 20 12.81 13.14 8.16
N LEU A 21 13.56 12.22 8.77
CA LEU A 21 13.15 10.81 8.87
C LEU A 21 11.83 10.66 9.64
N GLU A 22 11.68 11.32 10.79
CA GLU A 22 10.42 11.29 11.55
C GLU A 22 9.22 11.79 10.73
N VAL A 23 9.39 12.90 10.01
CA VAL A 23 8.32 13.42 9.14
C VAL A 23 7.96 12.41 8.07
N LEU A 24 8.95 11.81 7.40
CA LEU A 24 8.68 10.82 6.35
C LEU A 24 8.04 9.53 6.89
N GLU A 25 8.44 9.08 8.07
CA GLU A 25 7.84 7.91 8.74
C GLU A 25 6.37 8.20 9.10
N HIS A 26 6.06 9.39 9.63
CA HIS A 26 4.68 9.80 9.91
C HIS A 26 3.82 9.93 8.64
N GLU A 27 4.36 10.51 7.56
CA GLU A 27 3.64 10.61 6.29
C GLU A 27 3.32 9.23 5.69
N LEU A 28 4.22 8.24 5.86
CA LEU A 28 3.95 6.85 5.47
C LEU A 28 2.79 6.25 6.28
N GLU A 29 2.77 6.45 7.60
CA GLU A 29 1.67 5.97 8.45
C GLU A 29 0.32 6.59 8.04
N LEU A 30 0.29 7.88 7.72
CA LEU A 30 -0.92 8.55 7.23
C LEU A 30 -1.42 7.97 5.91
N ILE A 31 -0.52 7.65 4.99
CA ILE A 31 -0.87 7.02 3.71
C ILE A 31 -1.44 5.62 3.94
N ASP A 32 -0.80 4.82 4.80
CA ASP A 32 -1.27 3.48 5.15
C ASP A 32 -2.68 3.53 5.77
N GLU A 33 -2.93 4.48 6.69
CA GLU A 33 -4.26 4.69 7.25
C GLU A 33 -5.30 5.09 6.18
N ALA A 34 -4.93 5.96 5.25
CA ALA A 34 -5.83 6.38 4.17
C ALA A 34 -6.19 5.20 3.25
N GLN A 35 -5.21 4.35 2.92
CA GLN A 35 -5.43 3.12 2.16
C GLN A 35 -6.38 2.16 2.90
N GLN A 36 -6.19 1.96 4.20
CA GLN A 36 -7.08 1.13 5.01
C GLN A 36 -8.52 1.69 5.07
N LYS A 37 -8.67 3.02 5.21
CA LYS A 37 -9.99 3.67 5.21
C LYS A 37 -10.71 3.49 3.88
N LEU A 38 -10.00 3.62 2.75
CA LEU A 38 -10.57 3.38 1.42
C LEU A 38 -10.97 1.92 1.21
N ALA A 39 -10.12 0.98 1.64
CA ALA A 39 -10.41 -0.45 1.56
C ALA A 39 -11.65 -0.86 2.39
N ASN A 40 -11.79 -0.31 3.60
CA ASN A 40 -12.88 -0.62 4.51
C ASN A 40 -14.16 0.18 4.24
N GLY A 41 -14.08 1.31 3.53
CA GLY A 41 -15.22 2.14 3.18
C GLY A 41 -16.16 1.54 2.13
N HIS A 42 -15.75 0.45 1.47
CA HIS A 42 -16.52 -0.22 0.43
C HIS A 42 -16.68 -1.71 0.78
N ALA A 43 -17.88 -2.11 1.21
CA ALA A 43 -18.19 -3.49 1.60
C ALA A 43 -17.88 -4.51 0.48
N ASP A 44 -18.17 -4.14 -0.78
CA ASP A 44 -17.83 -4.96 -1.95
C ASP A 44 -16.31 -5.15 -2.12
N PHE A 45 -15.53 -4.13 -1.75
CA PHE A 45 -14.08 -4.16 -1.85
C PHE A 45 -13.48 -5.05 -0.77
N SER A 46 -14.00 -4.99 0.45
CA SER A 46 -13.61 -5.87 1.56
C SER A 46 -13.84 -7.35 1.21
N GLN A 47 -15.01 -7.71 0.68
CA GLN A 47 -15.31 -9.07 0.28
C GLN A 47 -14.38 -9.57 -0.85
N LYS A 48 -14.14 -8.74 -1.87
CA LYS A 48 -13.21 -9.07 -2.96
C LYS A 48 -11.77 -9.21 -2.45
N ASN A 49 -11.36 -8.36 -1.52
CA ASN A 49 -10.03 -8.37 -0.94
C ASN A 49 -9.75 -9.66 -0.16
N GLU A 50 -10.73 -10.13 0.64
CA GLU A 50 -10.63 -11.43 1.34
C GLU A 50 -10.48 -12.60 0.35
N ILE A 51 -11.24 -12.59 -0.73
CA ILE A 51 -11.16 -13.63 -1.77
C ILE A 51 -9.78 -13.63 -2.43
N VAL A 52 -9.25 -12.46 -2.80
CA VAL A 52 -7.94 -12.34 -3.45
C VAL A 52 -6.81 -12.76 -2.51
N GLN A 53 -6.88 -12.41 -1.23
CA GLN A 53 -5.90 -12.83 -0.21
C GLN A 53 -5.96 -14.32 0.15
N SER A 54 -7.04 -15.04 -0.20
CA SER A 54 -7.09 -16.50 -0.04
C SER A 54 -6.10 -17.24 -0.95
N ILE A 55 -5.59 -16.56 -1.98
CA ILE A 55 -4.55 -17.09 -2.88
C ILE A 55 -3.21 -17.09 -2.14
N LYS A 56 -2.63 -18.28 -1.98
CA LYS A 56 -1.33 -18.45 -1.33
C LYS A 56 -0.27 -17.57 -2.01
N GLY A 57 0.35 -16.68 -1.22
CA GLY A 57 1.39 -15.76 -1.68
C GLY A 57 0.90 -14.36 -2.04
N VAL A 58 -0.41 -14.09 -1.96
CA VAL A 58 -0.97 -12.74 -2.15
C VAL A 58 -1.16 -12.07 -0.79
N ALA A 59 -0.44 -10.97 -0.56
CA ALA A 59 -0.58 -10.14 0.64
C ALA A 59 -1.62 -9.04 0.43
N SER A 60 -2.09 -8.43 1.53
CA SER A 60 -3.11 -7.37 1.52
C SER A 60 -2.79 -6.21 0.57
N ILE A 61 -1.56 -5.69 0.59
CA ILE A 61 -1.12 -4.62 -0.34
C ILE A 61 -1.25 -5.06 -1.80
N THR A 62 -0.85 -6.28 -2.13
CA THR A 62 -0.95 -6.82 -3.49
C THR A 62 -2.40 -6.98 -3.91
N ALA A 63 -3.26 -7.48 -3.02
CA ALA A 63 -4.69 -7.61 -3.27
C ALA A 63 -5.37 -6.24 -3.49
N LEU A 64 -5.03 -5.25 -2.67
CA LEU A 64 -5.50 -3.87 -2.81
C LEU A 64 -5.06 -3.26 -4.15
N SER A 65 -3.79 -3.45 -4.54
CA SER A 65 -3.27 -2.97 -5.83
C SER A 65 -4.05 -3.58 -7.01
N MET A 66 -4.28 -4.90 -6.98
CA MET A 66 -5.06 -5.59 -8.02
C MET A 66 -6.50 -5.07 -8.10
N LEU A 67 -7.17 -4.87 -6.96
CA LEU A 67 -8.55 -4.38 -6.95
C LEU A 67 -8.66 -2.89 -7.31
N ALA A 68 -7.62 -2.10 -7.06
CA ALA A 68 -7.56 -0.70 -7.48
C ALA A 68 -7.32 -0.57 -8.99
N GLU A 69 -6.44 -1.38 -9.55
CA GLU A 69 -6.12 -1.38 -10.99
C GLU A 69 -7.15 -2.10 -11.85
N LEU A 70 -7.80 -3.13 -11.29
CA LEU A 70 -8.79 -3.98 -11.95
C LEU A 70 -10.07 -4.07 -11.11
N PRO A 71 -10.86 -2.99 -10.97
CA PRO A 71 -12.09 -2.99 -10.16
C PRO A 71 -13.13 -4.05 -10.61
N GLU A 72 -13.06 -4.46 -11.87
CA GLU A 72 -13.87 -5.49 -12.51
C GLU A 72 -13.51 -6.93 -12.08
N LEU A 73 -12.41 -7.14 -11.35
CA LEU A 73 -12.03 -8.46 -10.85
C LEU A 73 -13.21 -9.09 -10.09
N GLY A 74 -13.58 -10.31 -10.50
CA GLY A 74 -14.72 -11.04 -9.94
C GLY A 74 -16.10 -10.68 -10.51
N SER A 75 -16.22 -9.68 -11.40
CA SER A 75 -17.49 -9.24 -12.01
C SER A 75 -17.63 -9.55 -13.51
N ILE A 76 -16.52 -9.73 -14.22
CA ILE A 76 -16.51 -10.07 -15.65
C ILE A 76 -16.14 -11.54 -15.83
N GLY A 77 -16.98 -12.29 -16.56
CA GLY A 77 -16.73 -13.69 -16.88
C GLY A 77 -15.55 -13.89 -17.84
N HIS A 78 -14.85 -15.02 -17.72
CA HIS A 78 -13.60 -15.36 -18.43
C HIS A 78 -13.60 -15.05 -19.93
N SER A 79 -14.74 -15.22 -20.62
CA SER A 79 -14.87 -14.97 -22.06
C SER A 79 -14.68 -13.51 -22.47
N ARG A 80 -15.02 -12.54 -21.61
CA ARG A 80 -14.86 -11.12 -21.94
C ARG A 80 -13.45 -10.59 -21.65
N ILE A 81 -12.72 -11.23 -20.74
CA ILE A 81 -11.36 -10.83 -20.37
C ILE A 81 -10.38 -11.10 -21.51
N SER A 82 -10.55 -12.19 -22.27
CA SER A 82 -9.65 -12.53 -23.39
C SER A 82 -9.90 -11.73 -24.67
N SER A 83 -10.90 -10.85 -24.69
CA SER A 83 -11.28 -10.04 -25.85
C SER A 83 -10.83 -8.59 -25.73
N PHE A 84 -10.21 -8.22 -24.61
CA PHE A 84 -9.44 -6.97 -24.44
C PHE A 84 -7.97 -7.24 -24.76
#